data_AF-A0A7C1MIQ4-F1
#
_entry.id   AF-A0A7C1MIQ4-F1
#
_cell.length_a   1.000
_cell.length_b   1.000
_cell.length_c   1.000
_cell.angle_alpha   90.00
_cell.angle_beta   90.00
_cell.angle_gamma   90.00
#
_symmetry.space_group_name_H-M   'P 1'
#
loop_
_entity.id
_entity.type
_entity.pdbx_description
1 polymer ?
#
loop_
_entity_poly.entity_id
_entity_poly.type
_entity_poly.pdbx_seq_one_letter_code
_entity_poly.pdbx_strand_id
1 'polypeptide(L)'
;HIIRAAIGTDCIAGSVFVGRRPTGEVWSAELAQLEPGRDWILSRILWLSGLEPGVNRLANVDTMRRHIYIHGTPYEDEIGSPVSRGCIRMRNADLIDLYERVNPGAIVIINS
;
A
#
# COMPACT_ATOMS: atom_id res chain seq x y z
N HIS A 1 -0.16 13.81 5.48
CA HIS A 1 -0.73 13.19 4.26
C HIS A 1 -2.24 13.05 4.38
N ILE A 2 -2.92 12.71 3.29
CA ILE A 2 -4.32 12.24 3.28
C ILE A 2 -4.44 10.93 2.52
N ILE A 3 -5.46 10.15 2.83
CA ILE A 3 -5.92 9.06 1.96
C ILE A 3 -6.61 9.71 0.75
N ARG A 4 -5.98 9.63 -0.43
CA ARG A 4 -6.53 10.16 -1.67
C ARG A 4 -7.58 9.23 -2.28
N ALA A 5 -7.34 7.93 -2.16
CA ALA A 5 -8.20 6.86 -2.65
C ALA A 5 -7.97 5.59 -1.84
N ALA A 6 -9.04 4.81 -1.68
CA ALA A 6 -9.02 3.48 -1.10
C ALA A 6 -9.41 2.48 -2.21
N ILE A 7 -8.56 1.49 -2.48
CA ILE A 7 -8.74 0.52 -3.58
C ILE A 7 -8.69 -0.90 -3.03
N GLY A 8 -9.52 -1.77 -3.58
CA GLY A 8 -9.61 -3.18 -3.19
C GLY A 8 -10.94 -3.58 -2.56
N THR A 9 -11.98 -2.74 -2.68
CA THR A 9 -13.36 -3.15 -2.39
C THR A 9 -13.67 -4.47 -3.10
N ASP A 10 -14.37 -5.38 -2.39
CA ASP A 10 -14.72 -6.74 -2.84
C ASP A 10 -13.55 -7.69 -3.15
N CYS A 11 -12.31 -7.24 -3.01
CA CYS A 11 -11.15 -8.12 -3.14
C CYS A 11 -10.98 -8.96 -1.87
N ILE A 12 -10.50 -10.19 -2.01
CA ILE A 12 -10.21 -11.05 -0.86
C ILE A 12 -8.84 -10.76 -0.25
N ALA A 13 -8.59 -11.27 0.95
CA ALA A 13 -7.27 -11.20 1.54
C ALA A 13 -6.23 -11.87 0.62
N GLY A 14 -5.07 -11.24 0.48
CA GLY A 14 -4.00 -11.72 -0.39
C GLY A 14 -4.20 -11.41 -1.88
N SER A 15 -5.30 -10.77 -2.31
CA SER A 15 -5.45 -10.32 -3.70
C SER A 15 -4.28 -9.45 -4.14
N VAL A 16 -3.72 -9.73 -5.32
CA VAL A 16 -2.54 -9.05 -5.83
C VAL A 16 -2.92 -7.86 -6.71
N PHE A 17 -2.17 -6.75 -6.57
CA PHE A 17 -2.38 -5.54 -7.35
C PHE A 17 -1.15 -5.16 -8.16
N VAL A 18 -1.36 -4.70 -9.40
CA VAL A 18 -0.34 -4.08 -10.26
C VAL A 18 -0.90 -2.77 -10.80
N GLY A 19 -0.14 -1.67 -10.68
CA GLY A 19 -0.60 -0.36 -11.14
C GLY A 19 -1.91 0.11 -10.50
N ARG A 20 -2.18 -0.32 -9.25
CA ARG A 20 -3.43 -0.08 -8.49
C ARG A 20 -4.67 -0.81 -9.03
N ARG A 21 -4.49 -1.85 -9.86
CA ARG A 21 -5.58 -2.69 -10.36
C ARG A 21 -5.42 -4.12 -9.84
N PRO A 22 -6.50 -4.78 -9.38
CA PRO A 22 -6.43 -6.19 -9.02
C PRO A 22 -6.06 -6.99 -10.27
N THR A 23 -5.15 -7.95 -10.13
CA THR A 23 -4.73 -8.82 -11.25
C THR A 23 -5.63 -10.02 -11.44
N GLY A 24 -6.45 -10.35 -10.44
CA GLY A 24 -7.19 -11.60 -10.34
C GLY A 24 -6.41 -12.72 -9.63
N GLU A 25 -5.13 -12.50 -9.36
CA GLU A 25 -4.30 -13.42 -8.57
C GLU A 25 -4.56 -13.24 -7.08
N VAL A 26 -4.37 -14.32 -6.33
CA VAL A 26 -4.25 -14.33 -4.87
C VAL A 26 -2.86 -14.83 -4.55
N TRP A 27 -2.16 -14.12 -3.67
CA TRP A 27 -0.81 -14.49 -3.29
C TRP A 27 -0.76 -15.90 -2.68
N SER A 28 0.25 -16.67 -3.08
CA SER A 28 0.63 -17.94 -2.46
C SER A 28 2.14 -18.08 -2.46
N ALA A 29 2.69 -19.00 -1.65
CA ALA A 29 4.13 -19.26 -1.62
C ALA A 29 4.64 -19.80 -2.97
N GLU A 30 3.83 -20.60 -3.66
CA GLU A 30 4.14 -21.14 -4.98
C GLU A 30 4.23 -20.01 -6.01
N LEU A 31 3.27 -19.08 -6.00
CA LEU A 31 3.29 -17.91 -6.88
C LEU A 31 4.53 -17.03 -6.60
N ALA A 32 4.88 -16.86 -5.33
CA ALA A 32 6.08 -16.12 -4.92
C ALA A 32 7.38 -16.77 -5.41
N GLN A 33 7.44 -18.10 -5.43
CA GLN A 33 8.58 -18.86 -5.95
C GLN A 33 8.71 -18.76 -7.48
N LEU A 34 7.59 -18.67 -8.20
CA LEU A 34 7.57 -18.50 -9.65
C LEU A 34 7.99 -17.10 -10.09
N GLU A 35 7.73 -16.07 -9.28
CA GLU A 35 8.10 -14.68 -9.56
C GLU A 35 9.04 -14.09 -8.49
N PRO A 36 10.27 -14.62 -8.38
CA PRO A 36 11.23 -14.13 -7.40
C PRO A 36 11.60 -12.67 -7.72
N GLY A 37 11.39 -11.78 -6.75
CA GLY A 37 11.71 -10.35 -6.87
C GLY A 37 10.56 -9.45 -7.32
N ARG A 38 9.36 -9.99 -7.57
CA ARG A 38 8.15 -9.18 -7.75
C ARG A 38 7.86 -8.37 -6.48
N ASP A 39 7.51 -7.10 -6.65
CA ASP A 39 7.04 -6.27 -5.54
C ASP A 39 5.55 -6.55 -5.30
N TRP A 40 5.27 -7.19 -4.17
CA TRP A 40 3.93 -7.66 -3.83
C TRP A 40 3.12 -6.56 -3.13
N ILE A 41 2.09 -6.09 -3.80
CA ILE A 41 1.06 -5.21 -3.24
C ILE A 41 -0.20 -6.04 -3.04
N LEU A 42 -0.53 -6.34 -1.78
CA LEU A 42 -1.57 -7.30 -1.43
C LEU A 42 -2.77 -6.65 -0.73
N SER A 43 -3.90 -7.37 -0.79
CA SER A 43 -5.13 -7.17 -0.03
C SER A 43 -5.87 -5.87 -0.30
N ARG A 44 -5.28 -4.72 0.03
CA ARG A 44 -5.87 -3.38 -0.14
C ARG A 44 -4.79 -2.37 -0.47
N ILE A 45 -5.19 -1.22 -1.00
CA ILE A 45 -4.32 -0.05 -1.21
C ILE A 45 -5.01 1.18 -0.64
N LEU A 46 -4.35 1.85 0.31
CA LEU A 46 -4.68 3.22 0.69
C LEU A 46 -3.65 4.16 0.05
N TRP A 47 -4.06 4.85 -1.01
CA TRP A 47 -3.15 5.71 -1.76
C TRP A 47 -3.03 7.07 -1.09
N LEU A 48 -1.78 7.48 -0.80
CA LEU A 48 -1.50 8.70 -0.08
C LEU A 48 -1.28 9.90 -1.01
N SER A 49 -1.71 11.07 -0.55
CA SER A 49 -1.33 12.36 -1.12
C SER A 49 -0.71 13.25 -0.05
N GLY A 50 0.36 13.95 -0.40
CA GLY A 50 0.97 14.95 0.46
C GLY A 50 0.08 16.18 0.59
N LEU A 51 0.26 16.90 1.69
CA LEU A 51 -0.42 18.17 1.95
C LEU A 51 0.52 19.37 1.87
N GLU A 52 1.83 19.16 2.01
CA GLU A 52 2.82 20.22 2.23
C GLU A 52 3.73 20.38 1.00
N PRO A 53 3.61 21.50 0.26
CA PRO A 53 4.47 21.80 -0.88
C PRO A 53 5.96 21.78 -0.51
N GLY A 54 6.78 21.09 -1.31
CA GLY A 54 8.22 21.00 -1.10
C GLY A 54 8.66 20.03 0.01
N VAL A 55 7.71 19.42 0.74
CA VAL A 55 8.00 18.38 1.76
C VAL A 55 7.48 17.03 1.29
N ASN A 56 6.19 16.92 1.02
CA ASN A 56 5.53 15.68 0.57
C ASN A 56 4.56 15.91 -0.61
N ARG A 57 4.46 17.14 -1.11
CA ARG A 57 3.62 17.54 -2.23
C ARG A 57 4.42 18.37 -3.24
N LEU A 58 4.12 18.20 -4.53
CA LEU A 58 4.79 18.85 -5.67
C LEU A 58 6.29 18.47 -5.82
N ALA A 59 6.87 18.90 -6.95
CA ALA A 59 8.26 18.61 -7.33
C ALA A 59 8.61 17.11 -7.28
N ASN A 60 9.86 16.77 -6.93
CA ASN A 60 10.39 15.42 -6.81
C ASN A 60 10.05 14.73 -5.47
N VAL A 61 9.38 15.43 -4.55
CA VAL A 61 8.98 14.91 -3.24
C VAL A 61 7.50 14.53 -3.16
N ASP A 62 6.75 14.71 -4.24
CA ASP A 62 5.30 14.48 -4.27
C ASP A 62 4.94 13.00 -4.02
N THR A 63 4.32 12.72 -2.88
CA THR A 63 3.90 11.38 -2.44
C THR A 63 2.98 10.69 -3.44
N MET A 64 2.06 11.43 -4.07
CA MET A 64 1.08 10.86 -4.99
C MET A 64 1.73 10.48 -6.33
N ARG A 65 2.56 11.38 -6.90
CA ARG A 65 3.33 11.14 -8.13
C ARG A 65 4.33 10.01 -7.97
N ARG A 66 4.89 9.84 -6.77
CA ARG A 66 5.81 8.75 -6.42
C ARG A 66 5.12 7.43 -6.10
N HIS A 67 3.79 7.35 -6.22
CA HIS A 67 3.04 6.11 -6.05
C HIS A 67 3.19 5.47 -4.66
N ILE A 68 3.20 6.30 -3.61
CA ILE A 68 3.35 5.85 -2.22
C ILE A 68 1.99 5.41 -1.65
N TYR A 69 1.94 4.19 -1.11
CA TYR A 69 0.72 3.56 -0.58
C TYR A 69 0.92 3.05 0.84
N ILE A 70 -0.19 2.82 1.54
CA ILE A 70 -0.27 1.80 2.58
C ILE A 70 -0.86 0.55 1.94
N HIS A 71 -0.17 -0.59 2.03
CA HIS A 71 -0.62 -1.84 1.41
C HIS A 71 -0.21 -3.10 2.18
N GLY A 72 -0.87 -4.21 1.88
CA GLY A 72 -0.59 -5.51 2.47
C GLY A 72 0.65 -6.13 1.84
N THR A 73 1.32 -7.03 2.55
CA THR A 73 2.58 -7.63 2.10
C THR A 73 2.65 -9.10 2.51
N PRO A 74 3.34 -9.98 1.75
CA PRO A 74 3.61 -11.33 2.22
C PRO A 74 4.74 -11.37 3.26
N TYR A 75 5.52 -10.29 3.38
CA TYR A 75 6.66 -10.16 4.29
C TYR A 75 6.23 -9.61 5.66
N GLU A 76 5.21 -10.20 6.27
CA GLU A 76 4.65 -9.67 7.52
C GLU A 76 5.63 -9.70 8.69
N ASP A 77 6.56 -10.66 8.67
CA ASP A 77 7.62 -10.78 9.69
C ASP A 77 8.73 -9.73 9.54
N GLU A 78 8.77 -9.03 8.41
CA GLU A 78 9.72 -7.94 8.13
C GLU A 78 9.15 -6.55 8.45
N ILE A 79 7.89 -6.48 8.91
CA ILE A 79 7.26 -5.21 9.28
C ILE A 79 8.07 -4.53 10.40
N GLY A 80 8.34 -3.24 10.23
CA GLY A 80 9.23 -2.46 11.09
C GLY A 80 10.66 -2.34 10.54
N SER A 81 11.02 -3.15 9.55
CA SER A 81 12.30 -3.02 8.84
C SER A 81 12.19 -2.02 7.67
N PRO A 82 13.23 -1.22 7.38
CA PRO A 82 13.27 -0.30 6.24
C PRO A 82 13.48 -1.07 4.93
N VAL A 83 12.44 -1.75 4.44
CA VAL A 83 12.48 -2.59 3.22
C VAL A 83 11.67 -2.03 2.04
N SER A 84 11.01 -0.88 2.21
CA SER A 84 10.15 -0.32 1.17
C SER A 84 10.84 0.81 0.39
N ARG A 85 10.50 0.94 -0.90
CA ARG A 85 10.90 2.09 -1.75
C ARG A 85 10.07 3.36 -1.47
N GLY A 86 9.58 3.49 -0.24
CA GLY A 86 8.76 4.60 0.24
C GLY A 86 7.31 4.23 0.60
N CYS A 87 6.77 3.10 0.14
CA CYS A 87 5.46 2.60 0.58
C CYS A 87 5.47 2.17 2.05
N ILE A 88 4.32 2.17 2.70
CA ILE A 88 4.13 1.63 4.05
C ILE A 88 3.50 0.24 3.93
N ARG A 89 4.20 -0.78 4.45
CA ARG A 89 3.70 -2.15 4.48
C ARG A 89 2.96 -2.40 5.79
N MET A 90 1.84 -3.10 5.72
CA MET A 90 1.07 -3.55 6.88
C MET A 90 0.77 -5.04 6.76
N ARG A 91 0.45 -5.69 7.90
CA ARG A 91 -0.11 -7.04 7.89
C ARG A 91 -1.43 -7.01 7.14
N ASN A 92 -1.74 -8.08 6.42
CA ASN A 92 -2.90 -8.11 5.55
C ASN A 92 -4.20 -7.95 6.34
N ALA A 93 -4.31 -8.63 7.48
CA ALA A 93 -5.47 -8.54 8.37
C ALA A 93 -5.66 -7.11 8.91
N ASP A 94 -4.59 -6.50 9.44
CA ASP A 94 -4.64 -5.14 10.01
C ASP A 94 -4.99 -4.10 8.94
N LEU A 95 -4.47 -4.25 7.72
CA LEU A 95 -4.79 -3.33 6.64
C LEU A 95 -6.24 -3.47 6.19
N ILE A 96 -6.78 -4.68 6.11
CA ILE A 96 -8.18 -4.90 5.77
C ILE A 96 -9.07 -4.25 6.83
N ASP A 97 -8.78 -4.46 8.12
CA ASP A 97 -9.53 -3.80 9.20
C ASP A 97 -9.44 -2.27 9.12
N LEU A 98 -8.24 -1.71 8.90
CA LEU A 98 -8.06 -0.27 8.72
C LEU A 98 -8.85 0.25 7.52
N TYR A 99 -8.82 -0.47 6.39
CA TYR A 99 -9.50 -0.11 5.15
C TYR A 99 -11.00 0.08 5.35
N GLU A 100 -11.65 -0.82 6.10
CA GLU A 100 -13.10 -0.73 6.39
C GLU A 100 -13.47 0.45 7.29
N ARG A 101 -12.49 1.04 7.99
CA ARG A 101 -12.70 2.13 8.97
C ARG A 101 -12.37 3.51 8.42
N VAL A 102 -11.67 3.61 7.29
CA VAL A 102 -11.16 4.89 6.77
C VAL A 102 -11.74 5.23 5.41
N ASN A 103 -12.08 6.50 5.23
CA ASN A 103 -12.59 7.02 3.97
C ASN A 103 -11.54 7.91 3.28
N PRO A 104 -11.60 8.05 1.94
CA PRO A 104 -10.84 9.08 1.24
C PRO A 104 -11.07 10.46 1.89
N GLY A 105 -9.99 11.20 2.10
CA GLY A 105 -9.96 12.45 2.87
C GLY A 105 -9.46 12.30 4.31
N ALA A 106 -9.40 11.07 4.86
CA ALA A 106 -8.84 10.84 6.18
C ALA A 106 -7.38 11.33 6.26
N ILE A 107 -7.07 12.04 7.35
CA ILE A 107 -5.71 12.52 7.62
C ILE A 107 -4.81 11.35 8.00
N VAL A 108 -3.62 11.33 7.43
CA VAL A 108 -2.54 10.38 7.78
C VAL A 108 -1.33 11.18 8.25
N ILE A 109 -0.96 10.98 9.50
CA ILE A 109 0.24 11.56 10.11
C ILE A 109 1.33 10.49 10.06
N ILE A 110 2.47 10.84 9.48
CA ILE A 110 3.65 9.97 9.40
C ILE A 110 4.75 10.71 10.14
N ASN A 111 5.18 10.15 11.27
CA ASN A 111 6.28 10.69 12.04
C ASN A 111 7.55 9.94 11.63
N SER A 112 8.60 10.70 11.30
CA SER A 112 9.96 10.22 11.05
C SER A 112 10.76 10.14 12.34
#